data_AF-A0A1G9JDK6-F1
#
_entry.id   AF-A0A1G9JDK6-F1
#
_cell.length_a   1.000
_cell.length_b   1.000
_cell.length_c   1.000
_cell.angle_alpha   90.00
_cell.angle_beta   90.00
_cell.angle_gamma   90.00
#
_symmetry.space_group_name_H-M   'P 1'
#
loop_
_entity.id
_entity.type
_entity.pdbx_description
1 polymer ?
#
loop_
_entity_poly.entity_id
_entity_poly.type
_entity_poly.pdbx_seq_one_letter_code
_entity_poly.pdbx_strand_id
1 'polypeptide(L)' 'MTVGKALGLLVAAVLLLAGGALALTGMGYLGGGGTSTAWSVLGAALAGFGVALVISIFKGPRG' A
#
# COMPACT_ATOMS: atom_id res chain seq x y z
N MET A 1 -22.90 -0.99 4.20
CA MET A 1 -21.49 -1.46 4.25
C MET A 1 -21.26 -2.08 5.62
N THR A 2 -20.85 -3.34 5.71
CA THR A 2 -20.51 -3.96 7.00
C THR A 2 -19.25 -3.30 7.58
N VAL A 3 -19.20 -3.08 8.89
CA VAL A 3 -18.09 -2.40 9.59
C VAL A 3 -16.73 -3.01 9.24
N GLY A 4 -16.66 -4.34 9.08
CA GLY A 4 -15.44 -5.03 8.64
C GLY A 4 -14.96 -4.66 7.23
N LYS A 5 -15.85 -4.41 6.28
CA LYS A 5 -15.49 -3.93 4.94
C LYS A 5 -14.98 -2.49 4.96
N ALA A 6 -15.57 -1.64 5.81
CA ALA A 6 -15.14 -0.26 5.98
C ALA A 6 -13.73 -0.18 6.60
N LEU A 7 -13.48 -0.95 7.66
CA LEU A 7 -12.16 -1.04 8.28
C LEU A 7 -11.11 -1.61 7.32
N GLY A 8 -11.44 -2.66 6.57
CA GLY A 8 -10.54 -3.22 5.57
C GLY A 8 -10.17 -2.22 4.47
N LEU A 9 -11.15 -1.45 3.97
CA LEU A 9 -10.89 -0.39 3.00
C LEU A 9 -9.99 0.72 3.56
N LEU A 10 -10.18 1.07 4.83
CA LEU A 10 -9.38 2.08 5.51
C LEU A 10 -7.91 1.62 5.64
N VAL A 11 -7.69 0.38 6.07
CA VAL A 11 -6.35 -0.22 6.15
C VAL A 11 -5.71 -0.31 4.77
N ALA A 12 -6.47 -0.70 3.76
CA ALA A 12 -5.97 -0.77 2.40
C ALA A 12 -5.54 0.61 1.86
N ALA A 13 -6.34 1.64 2.12
CA ALA A 13 -6.01 3.02 1.73
C ALA A 13 -4.74 3.50 2.42
N VAL A 14 -4.57 3.20 3.72
CA VAL A 14 -3.35 3.55 4.47
C VAL A 14 -2.12 2.84 3.89
N LEU A 15 -2.22 1.54 3.59
CA LEU A 15 -1.10 0.79 2.99
C LEU A 15 -0.72 1.32 1.60
N LEU A 16 -1.71 1.69 0.80
CA LEU A 16 -1.49 2.24 -0.55
C LEU A 16 -0.81 3.61 -0.49
N LEU A 17 -1.28 4.50 0.38
CA LEU A 17 -0.73 5.85 0.55
C LEU A 17 0.66 5.80 1.18
N ALA A 18 0.83 5.03 2.26
CA ALA A 18 2.12 4.91 2.95
C ALA A 18 3.16 4.18 2.09
N GLY A 19 2.78 3.07 1.45
CA GLY A 19 3.67 2.32 0.55
C GLY A 19 4.06 3.12 -0.69
N GLY A 20 3.08 3.81 -1.30
CA GLY A 20 3.33 4.70 -2.43
C GLY A 20 4.27 5.85 -2.06
N ALA A 21 4.00 6.55 -0.96
CA ALA A 21 4.87 7.63 -0.48
C ALA A 21 6.29 7.13 -0.17
N LEU A 22 6.43 5.96 0.44
CA LEU A 22 7.73 5.35 0.73
C LEU A 22 8.48 4.97 -0.57
N ALA A 23 7.76 4.46 -1.57
CA ALA A 23 8.34 4.11 -2.87
C ALA A 23 8.87 5.35 -3.60
N LEU A 24 8.06 6.42 -3.63
CA LEU A 24 8.44 7.71 -4.22
C LEU A 24 9.59 8.38 -3.44
N THR A 25 9.62 8.22 -2.11
CA THR A 25 10.72 8.70 -1.27
C THR A 25 12.00 7.95 -1.56
N GLY A 26 11.95 6.60 -1.65
CA GLY A 26 13.10 5.78 -2.03
C GLY A 26 13.61 6.08 -3.44
N MET A 27 12.73 6.47 -4.37
CA MET A 27 13.14 6.90 -5.71
C MET A 27 13.75 8.31 -5.73
N GLY A 28 13.62 9.07 -4.64
CA GLY A 28 14.12 10.44 -4.53
C GLY A 28 13.14 11.52 -5.03
N TYR A 29 11.93 11.15 -5.46
CA TYR A 29 10.93 12.10 -5.96
C TYR A 29 10.32 12.99 -4.86
N LEU A 30 10.35 12.56 -3.60
CA LEU A 30 9.81 13.30 -2.46
C LEU A 30 10.87 14.02 -1.61
N GLY A 31 12.13 14.09 -2.08
CA GLY A 31 13.16 14.93 -1.46
C GLY A 31 13.72 14.45 -0.11
N GLY A 32 13.41 13.21 0.31
CA GLY A 32 13.77 12.65 1.63
C GLY A 32 15.22 12.22 1.85
N GLY A 33 16.13 12.53 0.92
CA GLY A 33 17.54 12.11 0.95
C GLY A 33 17.79 10.84 0.13
N GLY A 34 18.89 10.86 -0.64
CA GLY A 34 19.52 9.75 -1.38
C GLY A 34 18.63 8.67 -1.97
N THR A 35 18.58 8.58 -3.32
CA THR A 35 17.93 7.47 -4.04
C THR A 35 18.38 6.12 -3.48
N SER A 36 17.43 5.37 -2.92
CA SER A 36 17.64 4.10 -2.25
C SER A 36 16.71 3.05 -2.82
N THR A 37 17.25 2.17 -3.66
CA THR A 37 16.51 1.09 -4.32
C THR A 37 15.77 0.20 -3.32
N ALA A 38 16.34 -0.06 -2.14
CA ALA A 38 15.71 -0.84 -1.09
C ALA A 38 14.39 -0.20 -0.59
N TRP A 39 14.37 1.12 -0.38
CA TRP A 39 13.16 1.85 0.05
C TRP A 39 12.10 1.91 -1.05
N SER A 40 12.51 1.99 -2.32
CA SER A 40 11.60 1.88 -3.46
C SER A 40 10.93 0.53 -3.55
N VAL A 41 11.69 -0.56 -3.39
CA VAL A 41 11.17 -1.93 -3.44
C VAL A 41 10.25 -2.22 -2.26
N LEU A 42 10.64 -1.81 -1.05
CA LEU A 42 9.81 -1.98 0.15
C LEU A 42 8.50 -1.18 0.05
N GLY A 43 8.55 0.06 -0.42
CA GLY A 43 7.36 0.88 -0.63
C GLY A 43 6.41 0.28 -1.68
N ALA A 44 6.95 -0.18 -2.81
CA ALA A 44 6.15 -0.81 -3.87
C ALA A 44 5.50 -2.12 -3.38
N ALA A 45 6.22 -2.93 -2.61
CA ALA A 45 5.67 -4.14 -2.00
C ALA A 45 4.53 -3.83 -1.02
N LEU A 46 4.71 -2.80 -0.18
CA LEU A 46 3.70 -2.38 0.79
C LEU A 46 2.44 -1.82 0.10
N ALA A 47 2.61 -1.03 -0.96
CA ALA A 47 1.51 -0.54 -1.79
C ALA A 47 0.79 -1.70 -2.49
N GLY A 48 1.53 -2.67 -3.01
CA GLY A 48 0.99 -3.90 -3.59
C GLY A 48 0.18 -4.72 -2.59
N PHE A 49 0.60 -4.77 -1.33
CA PHE A 49 -0.16 -5.41 -0.25
C PHE A 49 -1.48 -4.70 0.03
N GLY A 50 -1.49 -3.36 -0.02
CA GLY A 50 -2.71 -2.56 0.04
C GLY A 50 -3.69 -2.91 -1.08
N VAL A 51 -3.22 -3.01 -2.33
CA VAL A 51 -4.04 -3.42 -3.48
C VAL A 51 -4.57 -4.84 -3.32
N ALA A 52 -3.73 -5.79 -2.89
CA ALA A 52 -4.15 -7.16 -2.63
C ALA A 52 -5.24 -7.24 -1.54
N LEU A 53 -5.15 -6.38 -0.51
CA LEU A 53 -6.16 -6.28 0.53
C LEU A 53 -7.50 -5.76 -0.03
N VAL A 54 -7.48 -4.71 -0.87
CA VAL A 54 -8.69 -4.24 -1.58
C VAL A 54 -9.30 -5.38 -2.39
N ILE A 55 -8.50 -6.07 -3.20
CA ILE A 55 -8.98 -7.19 -4.03
C ILE A 55 -9.59 -8.28 -3.15
N SER A 56 -8.97 -8.63 -2.03
CA SER A 56 -9.49 -9.65 -1.11
C SER A 56 -10.84 -9.25 -0.49
N ILE A 57 -11.00 -7.98 -0.11
CA ILE A 57 -12.25 -7.42 0.42
C ILE A 57 -13.40 -7.49 -0.59
N PHE A 58 -13.12 -7.22 -1.87
CA PHE A 58 -14.12 -7.22 -2.94
C PHE A 58 -14.38 -8.60 -3.52
N LYS A 59 -13.35 -9.45 -3.63
CA LYS A 59 -13.45 -10.80 -4.20
C LYS A 59 -14.03 -11.81 -3.21
N GLY A 60 -13.94 -11.53 -1.90
CA GLY A 60 -14.35 -12.42 -0.83
C GLY A 60 -13.51 -13.71 -0.78
N PRO A 61 -13.49 -14.44 0.35
CA PRO A 61 -12.91 -15.77 0.39
C PRO A 61 -13.68 -16.65 -0.60
N ARG A 62 -13.04 -16.99 -1.72
CA ARG A 62 -13.52 -18.08 -2.56
C ARG A 62 -13.16 -19.35 -1.80
N GLY A 63 -14.18 -20.00 -1.26
CA GLY A 63 -14.09 -21.37 -0.79
C GLY A 63 -13.58 -22.30 -1.89
#